data_AF-A0A962HY53-F1
#
_entry.id   AF-A0A962HY53-F1
#
_cell.length_a   1.000
_cell.length_b   1.000
_cell.length_c   1.000
_cell.angle_alpha   90.00
_cell.angle_beta   90.00
_cell.angle_gamma   90.00
#
_symmetry.space_group_name_H-M   'P 1'
#
loop_
_entity.id
_entity.type
_entity.pdbx_description
1 polymer ?
#
loop_
_entity_poly.entity_id
_entity_poly.type
_entity_poly.pdbx_seq_one_letter_code
_entity_poly.pdbx_strand_id
1 'polypeptide(L)'
;MLRLSGIGHGLLLIVLLGAALSGCAQLPVEQGRASVAERLDVDAAALANVDEVSDGPLDPALRAQLAQPLSADAAVALAWRNSPRVKAALAKLGLAAADWWQERRPRNPVISYAQLGNGEARERTLGLHWALTDLLLLPARRQVAEQDWRAATASVVGMLQDEATAVRRDYYHYQAAIQVAAMR
;
A
#
# COMPACT_ATOMS: atom_id res chain seq x y z
N MET A 1 28.95 -15.42 -46.96
CA MET A 1 28.67 -15.98 -45.62
C MET A 1 29.25 -15.04 -44.56
N LEU A 2 28.48 -14.04 -44.11
CA LEU A 2 28.87 -13.14 -43.01
C LEU A 2 28.10 -13.51 -41.74
N ARG A 3 28.84 -13.61 -40.64
CA ARG A 3 28.41 -14.07 -39.31
C ARG A 3 27.31 -13.17 -38.71
N LEU A 4 26.10 -13.70 -38.54
CA LEU A 4 25.00 -13.11 -37.75
C LEU A 4 25.10 -13.38 -36.23
N SER A 5 26.27 -13.76 -35.71
CA SER A 5 26.42 -14.26 -34.33
C SER A 5 26.40 -13.16 -33.24
N GLY A 6 26.54 -11.88 -33.61
CA GLY A 6 26.58 -10.75 -32.66
C GLY A 6 25.22 -10.23 -32.17
N ILE A 7 24.15 -10.43 -32.96
CA ILE A 7 22.82 -9.84 -32.69
C ILE A 7 22.10 -10.61 -31.56
N GLY A 8 22.32 -11.92 -31.46
CA GLY A 8 21.68 -12.76 -30.43
C GLY A 8 22.12 -12.45 -29.00
N HIS A 9 23.39 -12.08 -28.79
CA HIS A 9 23.91 -11.78 -27.44
C HIS A 9 23.41 -10.42 -26.91
N GLY A 10 23.31 -9.40 -27.78
CA GLY A 10 22.78 -8.09 -27.40
C GLY A 10 21.28 -8.15 -27.07
N LEU A 11 20.50 -8.89 -27.87
CA LEU A 11 19.07 -9.10 -27.62
C LEU A 11 18.84 -9.86 -26.30
N LEU A 12 19.63 -10.90 -26.04
CA LEU A 12 19.52 -11.71 -24.83
C LEU A 12 19.88 -10.91 -23.56
N LEU A 13 20.90 -10.05 -23.62
CA LEU A 13 21.27 -9.14 -22.52
C LEU A 13 20.17 -8.11 -22.22
N ILE A 14 19.52 -7.56 -23.26
CA ILE A 14 18.41 -6.61 -23.10
C ILE A 14 17.19 -7.30 -22.47
N VAL A 15 16.85 -8.51 -22.90
CA VAL A 15 15.74 -9.29 -22.33
C VAL A 15 16.02 -9.65 -20.86
N LEU A 16 17.25 -10.05 -20.54
CA LEU A 16 17.64 -10.43 -19.18
C LEU A 16 17.68 -9.20 -18.25
N LEU A 17 18.13 -8.05 -18.75
CA LEU A 17 18.08 -6.78 -18.03
C LEU A 17 16.62 -6.32 -17.83
N GLY A 18 15.79 -6.41 -18.87
CA GLY A 18 14.36 -6.09 -18.76
C GLY A 18 13.61 -6.96 -17.75
N ALA A 19 13.92 -8.26 -17.72
CA ALA A 19 13.37 -9.20 -16.74
C ALA A 19 13.89 -8.93 -15.31
N ALA A 20 15.14 -8.48 -15.15
CA ALA A 20 15.68 -8.10 -13.85
C ALA A 20 15.05 -6.81 -13.30
N LEU A 21 14.74 -5.83 -14.17
CA LEU A 21 14.12 -4.56 -13.75
C LEU A 21 12.64 -4.70 -13.38
N SER A 22 11.89 -5.65 -13.96
CA SER A 22 10.47 -5.85 -13.62
C SER A 22 10.26 -6.25 -12.16
N GLY A 23 11.23 -6.95 -11.56
CA GLY A 23 11.21 -7.30 -10.13
C GLY A 23 11.42 -6.10 -9.18
N CYS A 24 12.04 -5.01 -9.63
CA CYS A 24 12.32 -3.83 -8.80
C CYS A 24 11.15 -2.84 -8.72
N ALA A 25 10.10 -3.00 -9.53
CA ALA A 25 8.94 -2.10 -9.55
C ALA A 25 7.73 -2.64 -8.77
N GLN A 26 7.82 -3.85 -8.22
CA GLN A 26 6.71 -4.43 -7.44
C GLN A 26 6.66 -3.77 -6.06
N LEU A 27 5.95 -2.65 -5.94
CA LEU A 27 5.57 -2.12 -4.62
C LEU A 27 4.68 -3.16 -3.91
N PRO A 28 4.85 -3.37 -2.59
CA PRO A 28 3.91 -4.21 -1.84
C PRO A 28 2.52 -3.55 -1.91
N VAL A 29 1.65 -4.17 -2.71
CA VAL A 29 0.30 -3.71 -3.07
C VAL A 29 -0.59 -3.46 -1.85
N GLU A 30 -0.28 -4.13 -0.74
CA GLU A 30 -1.14 -4.11 0.44
C GLU A 30 -1.16 -2.77 1.20
N GLN A 31 -0.20 -1.85 1.00
CA GLN A 31 -0.18 -0.52 1.65
C GLN A 31 -0.51 -0.51 3.16
N GLY A 32 -0.25 -1.62 3.86
CA GLY A 32 -0.61 -1.77 5.27
C GLY A 32 -2.01 -2.29 5.58
N ARG A 33 -2.89 -2.47 4.59
CA ARG A 33 -4.28 -2.93 4.74
C ARG A 33 -4.40 -4.32 5.35
N ALA A 34 -3.52 -5.25 4.98
CA ALA A 34 -3.45 -6.57 5.59
C ALA A 34 -3.31 -6.52 7.12
N SER A 35 -2.51 -5.59 7.65
CA SER A 35 -2.32 -5.43 9.11
C SER A 35 -3.57 -4.92 9.84
N VAL A 36 -4.40 -4.14 9.15
CA VAL A 36 -5.69 -3.67 9.67
C VAL A 36 -6.73 -4.77 9.56
N ALA A 37 -6.78 -5.48 8.43
CA ALA A 37 -7.67 -6.60 8.19
C ALA A 37 -7.48 -7.71 9.25
N GLU A 38 -6.23 -8.06 9.53
CA GLU A 38 -5.86 -9.04 10.57
C GLU A 38 -6.36 -8.62 11.96
N ARG A 39 -6.22 -7.34 12.33
CA ARG A 39 -6.67 -6.82 13.64
C ARG A 39 -8.19 -6.71 13.78
N LEU A 40 -8.88 -6.56 12.66
CA LEU A 40 -10.34 -6.47 12.60
C LEU A 40 -11.01 -7.84 12.39
N ASP A 41 -10.22 -8.90 12.13
CA ASP A 41 -10.71 -10.22 11.74
C ASP A 41 -11.67 -10.15 10.53
N VAL A 42 -11.27 -9.37 9.52
CA VAL A 42 -12.01 -9.20 8.26
C VAL A 42 -11.15 -9.60 7.07
N ASP A 43 -11.80 -9.97 5.97
CA ASP A 43 -11.11 -10.24 4.71
C ASP A 43 -10.42 -8.96 4.20
N ALA A 44 -9.13 -9.04 3.87
CA ALA A 44 -8.37 -7.94 3.29
C ALA A 44 -8.99 -7.44 1.97
N ALA A 45 -9.70 -8.30 1.23
CA ALA A 45 -10.45 -7.93 0.03
C ALA A 45 -11.56 -6.89 0.31
N ALA A 46 -12.08 -6.84 1.54
CA ALA A 46 -13.05 -5.82 1.96
C ALA A 46 -12.43 -4.42 2.03
N LEU A 47 -11.11 -4.33 2.25
CA LEU A 47 -10.35 -3.08 2.30
C LEU A 47 -9.60 -2.77 1.00
N ALA A 48 -9.39 -3.77 0.14
CA ALA A 48 -8.64 -3.63 -1.12
C ALA A 48 -9.37 -2.76 -2.17
N ASN A 49 -10.70 -2.81 -2.21
CA ASN A 49 -11.52 -2.11 -3.22
C ASN A 49 -11.96 -0.69 -2.81
N VAL A 50 -11.33 -0.11 -1.77
CA VAL A 50 -11.70 1.22 -1.29
C VAL A 50 -11.16 2.33 -2.19
N ASP A 51 -10.06 2.08 -2.92
CA ASP A 51 -9.40 3.09 -3.77
C ASP A 51 -10.08 3.38 -5.10
N GLU A 52 -11.04 2.56 -5.53
CA GLU A 52 -11.78 2.84 -6.75
C GLU A 52 -12.72 4.03 -6.47
N VAL A 53 -12.25 5.22 -6.84
CA VAL A 53 -13.08 6.43 -6.91
C VAL A 53 -14.04 6.20 -8.07
N SER A 54 -15.20 5.62 -7.76
CA SER A 54 -16.31 5.59 -8.71
C SER A 54 -16.95 6.97 -8.70
N ASP A 55 -16.41 7.88 -9.50
CA ASP A 55 -17.05 9.17 -9.86
C ASP A 55 -18.19 8.98 -10.90
N GLY A 56 -18.60 7.73 -11.13
CA GLY A 56 -19.63 7.33 -12.10
C GLY A 56 -20.99 7.05 -11.48
N PRO A 57 -22.02 6.79 -12.32
CA PRO A 57 -23.32 6.31 -11.84
C PRO A 57 -23.15 5.03 -11.02
N LEU A 58 -24.01 4.86 -9.99
CA LEU A 58 -23.98 3.73 -9.06
C LEU A 58 -23.60 2.42 -9.76
N ASP A 59 -22.53 1.79 -9.28
CA ASP A 59 -22.03 0.51 -9.79
C ASP A 59 -23.20 -0.48 -9.99
N PRO A 60 -23.38 -1.05 -11.20
CA PRO A 60 -24.44 -2.03 -11.45
C PRO A 60 -24.40 -3.21 -10.45
N ALA A 61 -23.22 -3.60 -9.96
CA ALA A 61 -23.10 -4.62 -8.91
C ALA A 61 -23.68 -4.13 -7.58
N LEU A 62 -23.45 -2.86 -7.23
CA LEU A 62 -24.06 -2.24 -6.06
C LEU A 62 -25.59 -2.15 -6.17
N ARG A 63 -26.11 -1.78 -7.35
CA ARG A 63 -27.57 -1.76 -7.59
C ARG A 63 -28.19 -3.14 -7.43
N ALA A 64 -27.54 -4.19 -7.93
CA ALA A 64 -28.01 -5.56 -7.76
C ALA A 64 -27.98 -6.00 -6.28
N GLN A 65 -26.97 -5.56 -5.52
CA GLN A 65 -26.84 -5.87 -4.11
C GLN A 65 -27.87 -5.14 -3.23
N LEU A 66 -28.20 -3.89 -3.56
CA LEU A 66 -29.26 -3.11 -2.89
C LEU A 66 -30.68 -3.56 -3.24
N ALA A 67 -30.86 -4.37 -4.29
CA ALA A 67 -32.16 -4.95 -4.65
C ALA A 67 -32.57 -6.09 -3.70
N GLN A 68 -31.67 -6.57 -2.85
CA GLN A 68 -31.92 -7.61 -1.86
C GLN A 68 -31.89 -7.02 -0.44
N PRO A 69 -32.58 -7.64 0.54
CA PRO A 69 -32.50 -7.22 1.92
C PRO A 69 -31.05 -7.31 2.42
N LEU A 70 -30.51 -6.16 2.83
CA LEU A 70 -29.13 -6.04 3.29
C LEU A 70 -29.01 -6.52 4.74
N SER A 71 -27.96 -7.29 5.05
CA SER A 71 -27.61 -7.59 6.45
C SER A 71 -26.85 -6.42 7.08
N ALA A 72 -26.76 -6.39 8.42
CA ALA A 72 -26.01 -5.36 9.14
C ALA A 72 -24.52 -5.33 8.72
N ASP A 73 -23.89 -6.50 8.54
CA ASP A 73 -22.49 -6.59 8.12
C ASP A 73 -22.30 -6.21 6.64
N ALA A 74 -23.27 -6.53 5.78
CA ALA A 74 -23.25 -6.06 4.39
C ALA A 74 -23.41 -4.52 4.31
N ALA A 75 -24.16 -3.90 5.22
CA ALA A 75 -24.25 -2.45 5.36
C ALA A 75 -22.90 -1.84 5.76
N VAL A 76 -22.17 -2.45 6.71
CA VAL A 76 -20.82 -2.00 7.11
C VAL A 76 -19.83 -2.11 5.95
N ALA A 77 -19.77 -3.26 5.26
CA ALA A 77 -18.88 -3.45 4.13
C ALA A 77 -19.17 -2.44 3.00
N LEU A 78 -20.44 -2.14 2.77
CA LEU A 78 -20.85 -1.13 1.81
C LEU A 78 -20.45 0.28 2.22
N ALA A 79 -20.61 0.62 3.51
CA ALA A 79 -20.23 1.91 4.05
C ALA A 79 -18.71 2.12 3.96
N TRP A 80 -17.89 1.13 4.36
CA TRP A 80 -16.43 1.23 4.26
C TRP A 80 -15.95 1.44 2.83
N ARG A 81 -16.57 0.78 1.85
CA ARG A 81 -16.22 0.95 0.42
C ARG A 81 -16.51 2.37 -0.10
N ASN A 82 -17.59 2.99 0.37
CA ASN A 82 -18.07 4.27 -0.18
C ASN A 82 -17.74 5.49 0.70
N SER A 83 -17.33 5.30 1.95
CA SER A 83 -17.08 6.39 2.89
C SER A 83 -15.77 7.12 2.56
N PRO A 84 -15.80 8.43 2.20
CA PRO A 84 -14.58 9.21 1.94
C PRO A 84 -13.63 9.25 3.15
N ARG A 85 -14.20 9.18 4.36
CA ARG A 85 -13.45 9.13 5.62
C ARG A 85 -12.60 7.86 5.70
N VAL A 86 -13.17 6.72 5.32
CA VAL A 86 -12.46 5.44 5.27
C VAL A 86 -11.39 5.44 4.19
N LYS A 87 -11.68 5.95 2.98
CA LYS A 87 -10.69 6.09 1.90
C LYS A 87 -9.49 6.92 2.35
N ALA A 88 -9.75 8.09 2.95
CA ALA A 88 -8.71 8.98 3.42
C ALA A 88 -7.85 8.37 4.52
N ALA A 89 -8.44 7.59 5.45
CA ALA A 89 -7.68 6.93 6.49
C ALA A 89 -6.80 5.79 5.94
N LEU A 90 -7.31 4.98 5.01
CA LEU A 90 -6.52 3.93 4.36
C LEU A 90 -5.40 4.52 3.48
N ALA A 91 -5.65 5.64 2.79
CA ALA A 91 -4.60 6.33 2.03
C ALA A 91 -3.49 6.86 2.94
N LYS A 92 -3.84 7.47 4.09
CA LYS A 92 -2.87 7.88 5.11
C LYS A 92 -2.08 6.70 5.68
N LEU A 93 -2.74 5.55 5.87
CA LEU A 93 -2.06 4.33 6.29
C LEU A 93 -1.03 3.87 5.24
N GLY A 94 -1.36 3.98 3.96
CA GLY A 94 -0.44 3.68 2.86
C GLY A 94 0.81 4.56 2.87
N LEU A 95 0.65 5.86 3.17
CA LEU A 95 1.78 6.77 3.36
C LEU A 95 2.62 6.36 4.57
N ALA A 96 2.00 6.08 5.72
CA ALA A 96 2.70 5.62 6.90
C ALA A 96 3.45 4.29 6.67
N ALA A 97 2.88 3.38 5.87
CA ALA A 97 3.55 2.15 5.45
C ALA A 97 4.78 2.44 4.59
N ALA A 98 4.70 3.42 3.68
CA ALA A 98 5.83 3.83 2.86
C ALA A 98 6.98 4.41 3.72
N ASP A 99 6.65 5.25 4.70
CA ASP A 99 7.62 5.81 5.65
C ASP A 99 8.28 4.70 6.48
N TRP A 100 7.48 3.77 7.01
CA TRP A 100 7.97 2.59 7.76
C TRP A 100 8.96 1.75 6.93
N TRP A 101 8.63 1.48 5.66
CA TRP A 101 9.53 0.75 4.76
C TRP A 101 10.83 1.51 4.47
N GLN A 102 10.72 2.83 4.26
CA GLN A 102 11.88 3.68 3.98
C GLN A 102 12.83 3.77 5.16
N GLU A 103 12.33 3.80 6.39
CA GLU A 103 13.15 3.93 7.58
C GLU A 103 13.83 2.63 8.01
N ARG A 104 13.26 1.47 7.66
CA ARG A 104 13.80 0.15 8.02
C ARG A 104 14.98 -0.29 7.16
N ARG A 105 15.16 0.31 5.99
CA ARG A 105 16.28 0.00 5.10
C ARG A 105 17.50 0.88 5.41
N PRO A 106 18.72 0.35 5.21
CA PRO A 106 19.89 1.21 5.08
C PRO A 106 19.62 2.30 4.04
N ARG A 107 20.15 3.51 4.27
CA ARG A 107 20.09 4.55 3.25
C ARG A 107 20.82 4.08 1.98
N ASN A 108 20.42 4.64 0.84
CA ASN A 108 21.06 4.32 -0.43
C ASN A 108 22.56 4.65 -0.37
N PRO A 109 23.44 3.75 -0.86
CA PRO A 109 24.86 4.06 -0.94
C PRO A 109 25.13 5.24 -1.86
N VAL A 110 26.24 5.92 -1.62
CA VAL A 110 26.82 6.89 -2.54
C VAL A 110 27.71 6.15 -3.52
N ILE A 111 27.39 6.27 -4.81
CA ILE A 111 28.24 5.81 -5.91
C ILE A 111 29.04 7.02 -6.38
N SER A 112 30.36 6.89 -6.43
CA SER A 112 31.27 7.94 -6.88
C SER A 112 32.14 7.48 -8.04
N TYR A 113 32.40 8.37 -8.99
CA TYR A 113 33.39 8.16 -10.05
C TYR A 113 34.41 9.28 -9.98
N ALA A 114 35.69 8.92 -9.91
CA ALA A 114 36.80 9.85 -9.96
C ALA A 114 37.73 9.48 -11.10
N GLN A 115 38.31 10.50 -11.74
CA GLN A 115 39.31 10.31 -12.76
C GLN A 115 40.45 11.28 -12.50
N LEU A 116 41.64 10.75 -12.20
CA LEU A 116 42.86 11.53 -12.02
C LEU A 116 43.74 11.41 -13.26
N GLY A 117 44.38 12.51 -13.65
CA GLY A 117 45.31 12.54 -14.77
C GLY A 117 46.64 13.15 -14.34
N ASN A 118 47.75 12.53 -14.73
CA ASN A 118 49.09 13.11 -14.61
C ASN A 118 49.85 12.87 -15.92
N GLY A 119 49.95 13.90 -16.77
CA GLY A 119 50.49 13.76 -18.12
C GLY A 119 49.66 12.78 -18.96
N GLU A 120 50.31 11.72 -19.48
CA GLU A 120 49.65 10.66 -20.24
C GLU A 120 48.94 9.59 -19.38
N ALA A 121 49.21 9.55 -18.07
CA ALA A 121 48.58 8.57 -17.18
C ALA A 121 47.16 9.00 -16.79
N ARG A 122 46.20 8.09 -16.95
CA ARG A 122 44.81 8.27 -16.51
C ARG A 122 44.44 7.19 -15.51
N GLU A 123 44.15 7.60 -14.28
CA GLU A 123 43.58 6.74 -13.25
C GLU A 123 42.07 6.95 -13.20
N ARG A 124 41.31 5.85 -13.10
CA ARG A 124 39.85 5.88 -12.95
C ARG A 124 39.48 5.07 -11.72
N THR A 125 38.70 5.68 -10.84
CA THR A 125 38.26 5.09 -9.58
C THR A 125 36.74 5.08 -9.55
N LEU A 126 36.17 3.91 -9.28
CA LEU A 126 34.76 3.75 -8.93
C LEU A 126 34.69 3.48 -7.44
N GLY A 127 33.89 4.26 -6.72
CA GLY A 127 33.67 4.15 -5.28
C GLY A 127 32.21 3.81 -4.99
N LEU A 128 32.01 3.03 -3.93
CA LEU A 128 30.71 2.67 -3.37
C LEU A 128 30.82 2.79 -1.85
N HIS A 129 30.07 3.72 -1.27
CA HIS A 129 30.21 4.06 0.14
C HIS A 129 28.84 4.15 0.84
N TRP A 130 28.79 3.68 2.08
CA TRP A 130 27.66 3.90 2.99
C TRP A 130 28.11 4.80 4.14
N ALA A 131 27.19 5.63 4.64
CA ALA A 131 27.43 6.37 5.87
C ALA A 131 27.43 5.41 7.07
N LEU A 132 28.53 5.35 7.82
CA LEU A 132 28.65 4.51 9.01
C LEU A 132 27.60 4.88 10.07
N THR A 133 27.31 6.17 10.23
CA THR A 133 26.28 6.66 11.16
C THR A 133 24.91 6.09 10.82
N ASP A 134 24.54 6.01 9.54
CA ASP A 134 23.25 5.43 9.13
C ASP A 134 23.16 3.94 9.45
N LEU A 135 24.27 3.20 9.30
CA LEU A 135 24.34 1.78 9.65
C LEU A 135 24.27 1.57 11.17
N LEU A 136 24.97 2.41 11.94
CA LEU A 136 25.01 2.33 13.40
C LEU A 136 23.66 2.67 14.03
N LEU A 137 22.95 3.68 13.49
CA LEU A 137 21.64 4.11 14.00
C LEU A 137 20.47 3.33 13.40
N LEU A 138 20.71 2.46 12.42
CA LEU A 138 19.68 1.64 11.78
C LEU A 138 18.76 0.88 12.77
N PRO A 139 19.25 0.18 13.80
CA PRO A 139 18.37 -0.52 14.75
C PRO A 139 17.48 0.45 15.54
N ALA A 140 17.99 1.60 15.97
CA ALA A 140 17.20 2.61 16.67
C ALA A 140 16.11 3.20 15.77
N ARG A 141 16.45 3.54 14.52
CA ARG A 141 15.48 4.02 13.51
C ARG A 141 14.39 2.99 13.23
N ARG A 142 14.76 1.71 13.11
CA ARG A 142 13.79 0.60 12.94
C ARG A 142 12.81 0.52 14.10
N GLN A 143 13.25 0.72 15.34
CA GLN A 143 12.37 0.67 16.51
C GLN A 143 11.37 1.82 16.53
N VAL A 144 11.82 3.04 16.23
CA VAL A 144 10.93 4.21 16.15
C VAL A 144 9.91 4.03 15.03
N ALA A 145 10.35 3.67 13.83
CA ALA A 145 9.47 3.39 12.69
C ALA A 145 8.41 2.33 13.04
N GLU A 146 8.81 1.26 13.74
CA GLU A 146 7.89 0.20 14.18
C GLU A 146 6.84 0.69 15.18
N GLN A 147 7.20 1.61 16.09
CA GLN A 147 6.24 2.23 17.01
C GLN A 147 5.25 3.13 16.27
N ASP A 148 5.76 3.97 15.36
CA ASP A 148 4.93 4.87 14.55
C ASP A 148 3.96 4.08 13.66
N TRP A 149 4.44 2.99 13.07
CA TRP A 149 3.63 2.05 12.31
C TRP A 149 2.49 1.45 13.16
N ARG A 150 2.80 0.94 14.36
CA ARG A 150 1.79 0.37 15.26
C ARG A 150 0.74 1.40 15.69
N ALA A 151 1.17 2.63 15.95
CA ALA A 151 0.28 3.73 16.32
C ALA A 151 -0.66 4.10 15.16
N ALA A 152 -0.13 4.23 13.93
CA ALA A 152 -0.91 4.49 12.73
C ALA A 152 -1.93 3.37 12.46
N THR A 153 -1.51 2.10 12.51
CA THR A 153 -2.43 0.96 12.34
C THR A 153 -3.52 0.96 13.42
N ALA A 154 -3.17 1.18 14.69
CA ALA A 154 -4.15 1.20 15.78
C ALA A 154 -5.18 2.34 15.61
N SER A 155 -4.75 3.52 15.18
CA SER A 155 -5.63 4.65 14.90
C SER A 155 -6.64 4.33 13.79
N VAL A 156 -6.21 3.68 12.72
CA VAL A 156 -7.10 3.31 11.60
C VAL A 156 -8.07 2.21 12.00
N VAL A 157 -7.60 1.20 12.75
CA VAL A 157 -8.45 0.15 13.32
C VAL A 157 -9.56 0.74 14.18
N GLY A 158 -9.23 1.64 15.11
CA GLY A 158 -10.22 2.30 15.96
C GLY A 158 -11.25 3.08 15.14
N MET A 159 -10.80 3.86 14.16
CA MET A 159 -11.71 4.61 13.28
C MET A 159 -12.68 3.71 12.51
N LEU A 160 -12.19 2.58 11.97
CA LEU A 160 -13.02 1.61 11.26
C LEU A 160 -14.03 0.91 12.18
N GLN A 161 -13.64 0.59 13.41
CA GLN A 161 -14.55 0.04 14.43
C GLN A 161 -15.66 1.03 14.79
N ASP A 162 -15.32 2.31 14.95
CA ASP A 162 -16.30 3.37 15.21
C ASP A 162 -17.28 3.52 14.04
N GLU A 163 -16.77 3.52 12.80
CA GLU A 163 -17.62 3.57 11.60
C GLU A 163 -18.55 2.36 11.52
N ALA A 164 -18.02 1.15 11.75
CA ALA A 164 -18.82 -0.08 11.74
C ALA A 164 -19.92 -0.05 12.80
N THR A 165 -19.61 0.47 13.99
CA THR A 165 -20.57 0.58 15.09
C THR A 165 -21.66 1.60 14.76
N ALA A 166 -21.30 2.76 14.20
CA ALA A 166 -22.26 3.77 13.76
C ALA A 166 -23.21 3.21 12.68
N VAL A 167 -22.67 2.52 11.68
CA VAL A 167 -23.47 1.94 10.58
C VAL A 167 -24.42 0.86 11.11
N ARG A 168 -23.95 -0.02 12.01
CA ARG A 168 -24.82 -1.04 12.62
C ARG A 168 -25.97 -0.42 13.40
N ARG A 169 -25.69 0.61 14.20
CA ARG A 169 -26.72 1.35 14.94
C ARG A 169 -27.77 1.94 13.99
N ASP A 170 -27.32 2.63 12.95
CA ASP A 170 -28.21 3.29 12.00
C ASP A 170 -29.05 2.27 11.19
N TYR A 171 -28.47 1.12 10.86
CA TYR A 171 -29.17 -0.02 10.26
C TYR A 171 -30.32 -0.52 11.14
N TYR A 172 -30.08 -0.73 12.44
CA TYR A 172 -31.12 -1.20 13.35
C TYR A 172 -32.20 -0.14 13.60
N HIS A 173 -31.84 1.15 13.64
CA HIS A 173 -32.83 2.23 13.69
C HIS A 173 -33.74 2.24 12.46
N TYR A 174 -33.17 2.06 11.27
CA TYR A 174 -33.94 1.95 10.03
C TYR A 174 -34.89 0.74 10.05
N GLN A 175 -34.41 -0.44 10.46
CA GLN A 175 -35.25 -1.63 10.59
C GLN A 175 -36.39 -1.42 11.59
N ALA A 176 -36.11 -0.82 12.75
CA ALA A 176 -37.13 -0.51 13.73
C ALA A 176 -38.20 0.46 13.18
N ALA A 177 -37.79 1.48 12.42
CA ALA A 177 -38.72 2.42 11.79
C ALA A 177 -39.66 1.73 10.77
N ILE A 178 -39.13 0.80 9.96
CA ILE A 178 -39.96 -0.02 9.05
C ILE A 178 -40.98 -0.84 9.83
N GLN A 179 -40.56 -1.51 10.91
CA GLN A 179 -41.46 -2.34 11.71
C GLN A 179 -42.56 -1.51 12.37
N VAL A 180 -42.22 -0.33 12.90
CA VAL A 180 -43.22 0.59 13.47
C VAL A 180 -44.21 1.09 12.42
N ALA A 181 -43.75 1.35 11.18
CA ALA A 181 -44.62 1.75 10.08
C ALA A 181 -45.55 0.62 9.63
N ALA A 182 -45.08 -0.64 9.63
CA ALA A 182 -45.88 -1.80 9.26
C ALA A 182 -46.96 -2.17 10.31
N MET A 183 -46.81 -1.71 11.56
CA MET A 183 -47.79 -1.91 12.63
C MET A 183 -48.90 -0.84 12.68
N ARG A 184 -48.80 0.21 11.86
CA ARG A 184 -49.83 1.26 11.72
C ARG A 184 -50.72 0.98 10.53
#